data_AF-A0A821NCL4-F1
#
_entry.id   AF-A0A821NCL4-F1
#
_cell.length_a   1.000
_cell.length_b   1.000
_cell.length_c   1.000
_cell.angle_alpha   90.00
_cell.angle_beta   90.00
_cell.angle_gamma   90.00
#
_symmetry.space_group_name_H-M   'P 1'
#
loop_
_entity.id
_entity.type
_entity.pdbx_description
1 polymer ?
#
loop_
_entity_poly.entity_id
_entity_poly.type
_entity_poly.pdbx_seq_one_letter_code
_entity_poly.pdbx_strand_id
1 'polypeptide(L)'
;DKKSNLFKCTASIMHFGNSQWKQRPREEQAETEGTEEVEKVAHLLGVEAADLIKGLLKPRIKVGNEYVNKGQNKDQVINSIGALSKSIYFRIFTWLVDRVNVTLDVKAKRQYFIGVLDIAGFEIFEVK
;
A
#
# COMPACT_ATOMS: atom_id res chain seq x y z
N ASP A 1 1.51 -13.31 -16.62
CA ASP A 1 1.40 -11.87 -16.30
C ASP A 1 0.61 -11.57 -15.02
N LYS A 2 -0.72 -11.78 -14.98
CA LYS A 2 -1.57 -11.43 -13.81
C LYS A 2 -1.09 -11.98 -12.46
N LYS A 3 -0.74 -13.28 -12.39
CA LYS A 3 -0.20 -13.91 -11.18
C LYS A 3 1.13 -13.30 -10.74
N SER A 4 2.02 -12.99 -11.69
CA SER A 4 3.30 -12.35 -11.38
C SER A 4 3.10 -10.94 -10.84
N ASN A 5 2.18 -10.16 -11.43
CA ASN A 5 1.86 -8.83 -10.93
C ASN A 5 1.29 -8.86 -9.51
N LEU A 6 0.47 -9.86 -9.18
CA LEU A 6 0.02 -10.10 -7.80
C LEU A 6 1.21 -10.23 -6.85
N PHE A 7 2.15 -11.13 -7.18
CA PHE A 7 3.34 -11.36 -6.37
C PHE A 7 4.25 -10.14 -6.27
N LYS A 8 4.41 -9.37 -7.36
CA LYS A 8 5.18 -8.13 -7.35
C LYS A 8 4.59 -7.12 -6.36
N CYS A 9 3.27 -6.91 -6.39
CA CYS A 9 2.63 -5.98 -5.48
C CYS A 9 2.61 -6.49 -4.02
N THR A 10 2.58 -7.80 -3.79
CA THR A 10 2.76 -8.35 -2.44
C THR A 10 4.20 -8.14 -1.94
N ALA A 11 5.19 -8.43 -2.78
CA ALA A 11 6.61 -8.24 -2.45
C ALA A 11 6.95 -6.76 -2.20
N SER A 12 6.35 -5.83 -2.94
CA SER A 12 6.56 -4.40 -2.72
C SER A 12 6.12 -3.93 -1.32
N ILE A 13 5.09 -4.56 -0.74
CA ILE A 13 4.67 -4.26 0.64
C ILE A 13 5.74 -4.68 1.64
N MET A 14 6.36 -5.85 1.42
CA MET A 14 7.43 -6.35 2.29
C MET A 14 8.67 -5.45 2.22
N HIS A 15 9.08 -5.05 1.02
CA HIS A 15 10.18 -4.10 0.83
C HIS A 15 9.90 -2.73 1.44
N PHE A 16 8.66 -2.22 1.33
CA PHE A 16 8.26 -1.01 2.05
C PHE A 16 8.45 -1.14 3.58
N GLY A 17 8.13 -2.31 4.15
CA GLY A 17 8.34 -2.59 5.57
C GLY A 17 9.81 -2.57 6.01
N ASN A 18 10.73 -2.82 5.08
CA ASN A 18 12.18 -2.79 5.35
C ASN A 18 12.83 -1.43 5.06
N SER A 19 12.12 -0.51 4.39
CA SER A 19 12.66 0.81 4.05
C SER A 19 13.00 1.64 5.31
N GLN A 20 14.17 2.28 5.29
CA GLN A 20 14.68 3.02 6.44
C GLN A 20 14.59 4.53 6.21
N TRP A 21 14.21 5.24 7.28
CA TRP A 21 13.96 6.67 7.26
C TRP A 21 14.49 7.29 8.55
N LYS A 22 15.09 8.47 8.43
CA LYS A 22 15.67 9.20 9.56
C LYS A 22 15.16 10.63 9.62
N GLN A 23 15.15 11.17 10.83
CA GLN A 23 14.83 12.56 11.10
C GLN A 23 16.09 13.38 10.91
N ARG A 24 16.02 14.51 10.18
CA ARG A 24 17.16 15.42 10.10
C ARG A 24 17.45 16.06 11.47
N PRO A 25 18.72 16.18 11.88
CA PRO A 25 19.05 16.86 13.13
C PRO A 25 18.56 18.31 13.11
N ARG A 26 17.76 18.71 14.10
CA ARG A 26 17.23 20.08 14.28
C ARG A 26 16.27 20.57 13.18
N GLU A 27 15.82 19.71 12.27
CA GLU A 27 14.77 20.01 11.29
C GLU A 27 13.58 19.06 11.48
N GLU A 28 12.35 19.51 11.20
CA GLU A 28 11.16 18.63 11.19
C GLU A 28 11.08 17.73 9.94
N GLN A 29 11.94 17.94 8.95
CA GLN A 29 11.95 17.16 7.72
C GLN A 29 12.64 15.80 7.88
N ALA A 30 11.98 14.74 7.43
CA ALA A 30 12.58 13.42 7.27
C ALA A 30 13.46 13.33 6.02
N GLU A 31 14.36 12.36 6.03
CA GLU A 31 15.14 11.94 4.87
C GLU A 31 15.24 10.42 4.81
N THR A 32 15.57 9.91 3.63
CA THR A 32 15.81 8.48 3.40
C THR A 32 17.13 8.06 4.04
N GLU A 33 17.16 6.86 4.63
CA GLU A 33 18.37 6.22 5.14
C GLU A 33 18.72 5.02 4.24
N GLY A 34 19.25 5.33 3.06
CA GLY A 34 19.44 4.36 1.98
C GLY A 34 18.18 4.16 1.14
N THR A 35 18.36 4.00 -0.17
CA THR A 35 17.26 3.99 -1.15
C THR A 35 16.96 2.60 -1.71
N GLU A 36 17.79 1.60 -1.45
CA GLU A 36 17.72 0.27 -2.07
C GLU A 36 16.33 -0.38 -1.95
N GLU A 37 15.74 -0.39 -0.76
CA GLU A 37 14.42 -0.99 -0.57
C GLU A 37 13.31 -0.21 -1.29
N VAL A 38 13.41 1.13 -1.33
CA VAL A 38 12.44 1.98 -2.02
C VAL A 38 12.59 1.85 -3.54
N GLU A 39 13.80 1.67 -4.04
CA GLU A 39 14.07 1.38 -5.46
C GLU A 39 13.49 0.02 -5.88
N LYS A 40 13.63 -1.02 -5.04
CA LYS A 40 12.96 -2.31 -5.25
C LYS A 40 11.44 -2.14 -5.31
N VAL A 41 10.86 -1.35 -4.40
CA VAL A 41 9.41 -1.06 -4.43
C VAL A 41 9.02 -0.35 -5.72
N ALA A 42 9.75 0.69 -6.10
CA ALA A 42 9.50 1.48 -7.30
C ALA A 42 9.54 0.59 -8.55
N HIS A 43 10.55 -0.27 -8.66
CA HIS A 43 10.67 -1.25 -9.74
C HIS A 43 9.49 -2.21 -9.80
N LEU A 44 9.09 -2.79 -8.66
CA LEU A 44 7.99 -3.75 -8.58
C LEU A 44 6.63 -3.12 -8.92
N LEU A 45 6.41 -1.86 -8.54
CA LEU A 45 5.20 -1.10 -8.80
C LEU A 45 5.20 -0.38 -10.16
N GLY A 46 6.33 -0.36 -10.86
CA GLY A 46 6.47 0.30 -12.16
C GLY A 46 6.38 1.83 -12.07
N VAL A 47 6.92 2.42 -11.00
CA VAL A 47 6.99 3.87 -10.78
C VAL A 47 8.45 4.31 -10.65
N GLU A 48 8.70 5.61 -10.81
CA GLU A 48 10.05 6.16 -10.66
C GLU A 48 10.43 6.29 -9.17
N ALA A 49 11.61 5.78 -8.80
CA ALA A 49 12.05 5.78 -7.41
C ALA A 49 12.19 7.20 -6.83
N ALA A 50 12.73 8.12 -7.62
CA ALA A 50 12.89 9.52 -7.22
C ALA A 50 11.54 10.19 -6.92
N ASP A 51 10.52 9.93 -7.75
CA ASP A 51 9.18 10.47 -7.55
C ASP A 51 8.48 9.83 -6.35
N LEU A 52 8.67 8.52 -6.14
CA LEU A 52 8.14 7.84 -4.97
C LEU A 52 8.74 8.40 -3.68
N ILE A 53 10.06 8.55 -3.60
CA ILE A 53 10.75 9.12 -2.43
C ILE A 53 10.29 10.57 -2.20
N LYS A 54 10.22 11.38 -3.27
CA LYS A 54 9.74 12.76 -3.19
C LYS A 54 8.28 12.83 -2.72
N GLY A 55 7.42 11.95 -3.22
CA GLY A 55 6.02 11.86 -2.84
C GLY A 55 5.82 11.50 -1.38
N LEU A 56 6.71 10.66 -0.81
CA LEU A 56 6.70 10.30 0.60
C LEU A 56 7.24 11.43 1.50
N LEU A 57 8.37 12.04 1.12
CA LEU A 57 9.03 13.05 1.94
C LEU A 57 8.39 14.44 1.86
N LYS A 58 7.86 14.79 0.69
CA LYS A 58 7.33 16.12 0.35
C LYS A 58 6.09 16.00 -0.56
N PRO A 59 4.99 15.37 -0.10
CA PRO A 59 3.76 15.26 -0.87
C PRO A 59 3.23 16.64 -1.28
N ARG A 60 2.64 16.68 -2.48
CA ARG A 60 1.90 17.86 -2.97
C ARG A 60 0.49 17.84 -2.40
N ILE A 61 0.15 18.88 -1.65
CA ILE A 61 -1.17 19.05 -1.04
C ILE A 61 -1.88 20.20 -1.75
N LYS A 62 -3.16 20.00 -2.08
CA LYS A 62 -3.99 21.04 -2.66
C LYS A 62 -4.48 21.99 -1.55
N VAL A 63 -4.23 23.28 -1.72
CA VAL A 63 -4.67 24.34 -0.80
C VAL A 63 -5.40 25.39 -1.63
N GLY A 64 -6.73 25.43 -1.52
CA GLY A 64 -7.57 26.22 -2.43
C GLY A 64 -7.38 25.77 -3.88
N ASN A 65 -6.88 26.67 -4.72
CA ASN A 65 -6.60 26.41 -6.14
C ASN A 65 -5.14 26.03 -6.44
N GLU A 66 -4.25 26.06 -5.45
CA GLU A 66 -2.82 25.80 -5.63
C GLU A 66 -2.38 24.46 -5.05
N TYR A 67 -1.21 24.00 -5.47
CA TYR A 67 -0.54 22.83 -4.89
C TYR A 67 0.77 23.25 -4.23
N VAL A 68 0.91 22.92 -2.96
CA VAL A 68 2.11 23.20 -2.18
C VAL A 68 2.79 21.91 -1.76
N ASN A 69 4.13 21.90 -1.76
CA ASN A 69 4.89 20.78 -1.23
C ASN A 69 4.93 20.90 0.29
N LYS A 70 4.49 19.86 1.01
CA LYS A 70 4.55 19.82 2.48
C LYS A 70 5.58 18.79 2.93
N GLY A 71 6.61 19.24 3.63
CA GLY A 71 7.58 18.37 4.29
C GLY A 71 6.92 17.48 5.34
N GLN A 72 7.37 16.24 5.46
CA GLN A 72 6.92 15.27 6.47
C GLN A 72 8.05 14.96 7.44
N ASN A 73 7.72 14.73 8.71
CA ASN A 73 8.63 14.14 9.68
C ASN A 73 8.69 12.61 9.55
N LYS A 74 9.61 11.96 10.27
CA LYS A 74 9.87 10.52 10.13
C LYS A 74 8.62 9.68 10.37
N ASP A 75 7.88 9.97 11.44
CA ASP A 75 6.68 9.20 11.80
C ASP A 75 5.56 9.36 10.77
N GLN A 76 5.40 10.56 10.20
CA GLN A 76 4.45 10.81 9.12
C GLN A 76 4.79 10.01 7.85
N VAL A 77 6.07 9.87 7.51
CA VAL A 77 6.52 9.02 6.39
C VAL A 77 6.21 7.55 6.67
N ILE A 78 6.56 7.04 7.85
CA ILE A 78 6.29 5.65 8.24
C ILE A 78 4.80 5.35 8.23
N ASN A 79 3.97 6.26 8.77
CA ASN A 79 2.53 6.13 8.74
C ASN A 79 1.97 6.14 7.31
N SER A 80 2.51 6.99 6.43
CA SER A 80 2.12 7.04 5.02
C SER A 80 2.47 5.74 4.29
N ILE A 81 3.64 5.15 4.56
CA ILE A 81 4.04 3.85 4.02
C ILE A 81 3.10 2.75 4.54
N GLY A 82 2.78 2.72 5.84
CA GLY A 82 1.83 1.78 6.40
C GLY A 82 0.43 1.91 5.78
N ALA A 83 -0.03 3.13 5.53
CA ALA A 83 -1.30 3.39 4.84
C ALA A 83 -1.27 2.93 3.37
N LEU A 84 -0.19 3.23 2.64
CA LEU A 84 0.01 2.77 1.26
C LEU A 84 0.03 1.24 1.18
N SER A 85 0.78 0.58 2.05
CA SER A 85 0.86 -0.88 2.13
C SER A 85 -0.49 -1.53 2.38
N LYS A 86 -1.27 -1.02 3.35
CA LYS A 86 -2.65 -1.49 3.61
C LYS A 86 -3.56 -1.28 2.40
N SER A 87 -3.46 -0.13 1.74
CA SER A 87 -4.26 0.19 0.55
C SER A 87 -3.94 -0.71 -0.64
N ILE A 88 -2.64 -0.97 -0.89
CA ILE A 88 -2.19 -1.90 -1.93
C ILE A 88 -2.75 -3.30 -1.66
N TYR A 89 -2.58 -3.82 -0.43
CA TYR A 89 -3.09 -5.14 -0.06
C TYR A 89 -4.61 -5.24 -0.24
N PHE A 90 -5.36 -4.27 0.28
CA PHE A 90 -6.81 -4.22 0.17
C PHE A 90 -7.26 -4.27 -1.30
N ARG A 91 -6.70 -3.42 -2.16
CA ARG A 91 -7.05 -3.36 -3.59
C ARG A 91 -6.73 -4.67 -4.32
N ILE A 92 -5.61 -5.30 -3.99
CA ILE A 92 -5.24 -6.60 -4.55
C ILE A 92 -6.21 -7.69 -4.12
N PHE A 93 -6.58 -7.71 -2.84
CA PHE A 93 -7.51 -8.70 -2.30
C PHE A 93 -8.89 -8.56 -2.94
N THR A 94 -9.43 -7.34 -3.02
CA THR A 94 -10.70 -7.07 -3.74
C THR A 94 -10.61 -7.52 -5.19
N TRP A 95 -9.53 -7.17 -5.89
CA TRP A 95 -9.32 -7.60 -7.27
C TRP A 95 -9.28 -9.12 -7.40
N LEU A 96 -8.64 -9.83 -6.46
CA LEU A 96 -8.58 -11.29 -6.47
C LEU A 96 -9.97 -11.91 -6.32
N VAL A 97 -10.78 -11.41 -5.38
CA VAL A 97 -12.17 -11.84 -5.17
C VAL A 97 -12.99 -11.64 -6.45
N ASP A 98 -12.89 -10.46 -7.07
CA ASP A 98 -13.58 -10.17 -8.33
C ASP A 98 -13.16 -11.13 -9.46
N ARG A 99 -11.87 -11.47 -9.54
CA ARG A 99 -11.35 -12.41 -10.55
C ARG A 99 -11.85 -13.84 -10.34
N VAL A 100 -11.97 -14.28 -9.09
CA VAL A 100 -12.56 -15.58 -8.75
C VAL A 100 -14.05 -15.57 -9.12
N ASN A 101 -14.79 -14.52 -8.76
CA ASN A 101 -16.21 -14.38 -9.08
C ASN A 101 -16.48 -14.42 -10.59
N VAL A 102 -15.67 -13.74 -11.40
CA VAL A 102 -15.77 -13.82 -12.89
C VAL A 102 -15.56 -15.24 -13.40
N THR A 103 -14.73 -16.04 -12.74
CA THR A 103 -14.43 -17.42 -13.15
C THR A 103 -15.55 -18.38 -12.75
N LEU A 104 -16.20 -18.13 -11.61
CA LEU A 104 -17.34 -18.89 -11.11
C LEU A 104 -18.67 -18.48 -11.77
N ASP A 105 -18.70 -17.37 -12.51
CA ASP A 105 -19.91 -16.86 -13.12
C ASP A 105 -20.36 -17.71 -14.32
N VAL A 106 -21.37 -18.55 -14.10
CA VAL A 106 -22.09 -19.27 -15.15
C VAL A 106 -23.31 -18.45 -15.58
N LYS A 107 -23.41 -18.10 -16.88
CA LYS A 107 -24.48 -17.26 -17.48
C LYS A 107 -25.90 -17.85 -17.47
N ALA A 108 -26.14 -18.90 -16.69
CA ALA A 108 -27.47 -19.48 -16.53
C ALA A 108 -28.38 -18.57 -15.69
N LYS A 109 -29.69 -18.62 -15.93
CA LYS A 109 -30.67 -17.88 -15.13
C LYS A 109 -30.67 -18.42 -13.70
N ARG A 110 -30.37 -17.57 -12.72
CA ARG A 110 -30.39 -17.91 -11.29
C ARG A 110 -31.67 -17.35 -10.66
N GLN A 111 -32.43 -18.21 -9.96
CA GLN A 111 -33.64 -17.81 -9.23
C GLN A 111 -33.46 -17.79 -7.72
N TYR A 112 -32.59 -18.66 -7.18
CA TYR A 112 -32.36 -18.83 -5.75
C TYR A 112 -30.87 -19.04 -5.48
N PHE A 113 -30.41 -18.75 -4.27
CA PHE A 113 -29.05 -19.06 -3.80
C PHE A 113 -29.07 -19.45 -2.32
N ILE A 114 -28.04 -20.19 -1.89
CA ILE A 114 -27.76 -20.49 -0.48
C ILE A 114 -26.45 -19.78 -0.14
N GLY A 115 -26.49 -18.82 0.79
CA GLY A 115 -25.31 -18.13 1.27
C GLY A 115 -24.67 -18.88 2.44
N VAL A 116 -23.36 -19.13 2.37
CA VAL A 116 -22.57 -19.67 3.48
C VAL A 116 -21.71 -18.54 4.03
N LEU A 117 -21.88 -18.20 5.31
CA LEU A 117 -21.13 -17.14 5.98
C LEU A 117 -20.00 -17.75 6.81
N ASP A 118 -18.78 -17.31 6.54
CA ASP A 118 -17.59 -17.61 7.33
C ASP A 118 -16.91 -16.29 7.72
N ILE A 119 -16.86 -16.02 9.02
CA ILE A 119 -16.21 -14.85 9.61
C ILE A 119 -15.41 -15.31 10.82
N ALA A 120 -14.26 -14.69 11.05
CA ALA A 120 -13.43 -14.99 12.20
C ALA A 120 -14.22 -14.83 13.51
N GLY A 121 -13.97 -15.73 14.47
CA GLY A 121 -14.53 -15.67 15.81
C GLY A 121 -13.94 -14.52 16.63
N PHE A 122 -14.45 -14.36 17.85
CA PHE A 122 -13.94 -13.36 18.78
C PHE A 122 -12.57 -13.79 19.35
N GLU A 123 -11.61 -12.87 19.36
CA GLU A 123 -10.27 -13.10 19.91
C GLU A 123 -9.98 -12.05 21.00
N ILE A 124 -9.55 -12.50 22.18
CA ILE A 124 -9.05 -11.63 23.26
C ILE A 124 -7.55 -11.79 23.34
N PHE A 125 -6.81 -10.72 23.05
CA PHE A 125 -5.37 -10.67 23.19
C PHE A 125 -4.97 -9.72 24.32
N GLU A 126 -3.98 -10.13 25.12
CA GLU A 126 -3.26 -9.17 25.96
C GLU A 126 -2.36 -8.32 25.06
N VAL A 127 -2.60 -7.01 25.02
CA VAL A 127 -1.75 -6.07 24.30
C VAL A 127 -0.63 -5.66 25.25
N LYS A 128 0.62 -6.06 24.93
CA LYS A 128 1.82 -5.67 25.68
C LYS A 128 2.21 -4.22 25.40
#